data_AF-A0A7X9LZX1-F1
#
_entry.id   AF-A0A7X9LZX1-F1
#
_cell.length_a   1.000
_cell.length_b   1.000
_cell.length_c   1.000
_cell.angle_alpha   90.00
_cell.angle_beta   90.00
_cell.angle_gamma   90.00
#
_symmetry.space_group_name_H-M   'P 1'
#
loop_
_entity.id
_entity.type
_entity.pdbx_description
1 polymer ?
#
loop_
_entity_poly.entity_id
_entity_poly.type
_entity_poly.pdbx_seq_one_letter_code
_entity_poly.pdbx_strand_id
1 'polypeptide(L)'
;MVPQLLQRFRESKLVDPVRTIKRQYQAKRYWKEIIAALKEQNQHCTKQTPFQKPGIAFSFDDSFRVNDWYRYGKELFGFFDVKVTFNINAFHHFEGQREHSQAEIDMLLELQADGHEIAHHGYTHQNSLEYANEHGLRKWIEAEIEPLIDWMERQAHSITKEKFKRPVSFAYPYTLYSEATNAALVPDYFNVVRGGFDHYSLPQRGVTGYVPSICIDQKELFDFSYFKQALKLARKSGTNLIIMCHSILPDEVNWNDFGWGKEAVEPGKYRTAPKTLQAIINEARKLDMVFYTTAELAGIATFIDCNFEDFLRREVLKTTDKWINIRDLESVKELDLRNLHITNLAGIEYFINLEKLSLGDHAINDLRLLNRLPKLAIIK
;
A
#
# COMPACT_ATOMS: atom_id res chain seq x y z
N MET A 1 43.43 24.42 -21.01
CA MET A 1 43.75 24.46 -19.56
C MET A 1 42.51 24.46 -18.66
N VAL A 2 41.37 25.01 -19.09
CA VAL A 2 40.09 25.01 -18.32
C VAL A 2 39.36 23.65 -18.23
N PRO A 3 39.38 22.74 -19.24
CA PRO A 3 38.63 21.47 -19.17
C PRO A 3 39.16 20.48 -18.13
N GLN A 4 40.47 20.45 -17.89
CA GLN A 4 41.11 19.54 -16.93
C GLN A 4 40.88 19.94 -15.46
N LEU A 5 40.62 21.22 -15.18
CA LEU A 5 40.27 21.72 -13.85
C LEU A 5 38.84 21.35 -13.44
N LEU A 6 37.89 21.34 -14.39
CA LEU A 6 36.51 20.89 -14.16
C LEU A 6 36.41 19.37 -13.90
N GLN A 7 37.24 18.57 -14.58
CA GLN A 7 37.31 17.13 -14.36
C GLN A 7 37.91 16.79 -12.98
N ARG A 8 38.99 17.48 -12.59
CA ARG A 8 39.58 17.35 -11.24
C ARG A 8 38.66 17.86 -10.11
N PHE A 9 37.79 18.83 -10.39
CA PHE A 9 36.78 19.27 -9.42
C PHE A 9 35.69 18.21 -9.21
N ARG A 10 35.23 17.54 -10.28
CA ARG A 10 34.24 16.43 -10.20
C ARG A 10 34.77 15.20 -9.46
N GLU A 11 36.09 14.99 -9.46
CA GLU A 11 36.79 13.88 -8.81
C GLU A 11 37.38 14.24 -7.42
N SER A 12 37.18 15.47 -6.93
CA SER A 12 37.76 15.89 -5.65
C SER A 12 36.99 15.32 -4.43
N LYS A 13 37.73 14.90 -3.40
CA LYS A 13 37.22 14.44 -2.09
C LYS A 13 36.36 15.46 -1.32
N LEU A 14 36.16 16.66 -1.86
CA LEU A 14 35.30 17.73 -1.33
C LEU A 14 33.88 17.72 -1.93
N VAL A 15 33.66 17.03 -3.05
CA VAL A 15 32.33 16.91 -3.68
C VAL A 15 31.40 16.02 -2.87
N ASP A 16 31.92 14.95 -2.27
CA ASP A 16 31.14 14.01 -1.45
C ASP A 16 30.61 14.63 -0.15
N PRO A 17 31.41 15.37 0.64
CA PRO A 17 30.92 16.09 1.81
C PRO A 17 29.84 17.14 1.49
N VAL A 18 30.02 17.92 0.43
CA VAL A 18 29.05 18.97 0.04
C VAL A 18 27.75 18.35 -0.50
N ARG A 19 27.84 17.28 -1.29
CA ARG A 19 26.66 16.51 -1.73
C ARG A 19 25.93 15.90 -0.54
N THR A 20 26.67 15.40 0.46
CA THR A 20 26.12 14.86 1.71
C THR A 20 25.41 15.93 2.54
N ILE A 21 25.99 17.12 2.69
CA ILE A 21 25.38 18.25 3.41
C ILE A 21 24.09 18.72 2.73
N LYS A 22 24.11 18.89 1.40
CA LYS A 22 22.91 19.30 0.64
C LYS A 22 21.77 18.28 0.79
N ARG A 23 22.11 17.00 0.71
CA ARG A 23 21.21 15.87 0.94
C ARG A 23 20.60 15.90 2.34
N GLN A 24 21.42 16.01 3.39
CA GLN A 24 20.95 16.12 4.77
C GLN A 24 20.05 17.34 5.00
N TYR A 25 20.36 18.48 4.36
CA TYR A 25 19.51 19.66 4.41
C TYR A 25 18.14 19.42 3.76
N GLN A 26 18.10 18.79 2.58
CA GLN A 26 16.86 18.44 1.88
C GLN A 26 15.99 17.48 2.71
N ALA A 27 16.58 16.42 3.27
CA ALA A 27 15.90 15.49 4.16
C ALA A 27 15.30 16.18 5.38
N LYS A 28 16.09 17.04 6.04
CA LYS A 28 15.63 17.80 7.20
C LYS A 28 14.50 18.75 6.85
N ARG A 29 14.55 19.38 5.66
CA ARG A 29 13.48 20.24 5.17
C ARG A 29 12.21 19.42 4.91
N TYR A 30 12.31 18.30 4.21
CA TYR A 30 11.21 17.37 3.94
C TYR A 30 10.49 16.95 5.24
N TRP A 31 11.23 16.49 6.24
CA TRP A 31 10.66 16.13 7.54
C TRP A 31 10.04 17.31 8.28
N LYS A 32 10.63 18.50 8.20
CA LYS A 32 10.05 19.69 8.82
C LYS A 32 8.73 20.08 8.19
N GLU A 33 8.58 19.93 6.87
CA GLU A 33 7.33 20.20 6.15
C GLU A 33 6.24 19.21 6.60
N ILE A 34 6.55 17.91 6.70
CA ILE A 34 5.63 16.89 7.26
C ILE A 34 5.18 17.25 8.67
N ILE A 35 6.13 17.60 9.54
CA ILE A 35 5.81 17.96 10.93
C ILE A 35 4.99 19.26 11.01
N ALA A 36 5.23 20.22 10.11
CA ALA A 36 4.44 21.44 10.03
C ALA A 36 3.00 21.15 9.62
N ALA A 37 2.80 20.37 8.55
CA ALA A 37 1.47 19.96 8.07
C ALA A 37 0.69 19.21 9.15
N LEU A 38 1.32 18.25 9.83
CA LEU A 38 0.70 17.54 10.97
C LEU A 38 0.32 18.48 12.12
N LYS A 39 1.16 19.47 12.44
CA LYS A 39 0.85 20.44 13.49
C LYS A 39 -0.32 21.34 13.10
N GLU A 40 -0.39 21.77 11.86
CA GLU A 40 -1.48 22.57 11.31
C GLU A 40 -2.80 21.79 11.35
N GLN A 41 -2.82 20.58 10.82
CA GLN A 41 -3.99 19.69 10.86
C GLN A 41 -4.48 19.43 12.29
N ASN A 42 -3.54 19.28 13.25
CA ASN A 42 -3.88 19.10 14.66
C ASN A 42 -4.55 20.31 15.32
N GLN A 43 -4.44 21.52 14.77
CA GLN A 43 -5.13 22.70 15.29
C GLN A 43 -6.63 22.67 15.00
N HIS A 44 -7.05 21.96 13.95
CA HIS A 44 -8.42 21.97 13.44
C HIS A 44 -9.25 20.73 13.82
N CYS A 45 -8.65 19.72 14.46
CA CYS A 45 -9.32 18.44 14.72
C CYS A 45 -10.14 18.46 16.03
N THR A 46 -11.45 18.20 15.94
CA THR A 46 -12.35 17.98 17.09
C THR A 46 -12.53 16.47 17.35
N LYS A 47 -12.99 16.13 18.57
CA LYS A 47 -12.88 14.81 19.25
C LYS A 47 -13.05 13.55 18.38
N GLN A 48 -12.20 12.56 18.69
CA GLN A 48 -12.20 11.19 18.15
C GLN A 48 -13.55 10.49 18.40
N THR A 49 -14.04 9.76 17.39
CA THR A 49 -15.09 8.76 17.59
C THR A 49 -14.47 7.46 18.12
N PRO A 50 -15.18 6.68 18.96
CA PRO A 50 -14.65 5.44 19.57
C PRO A 50 -14.20 4.36 18.56
N PHE A 51 -14.64 4.47 17.30
CA PHE A 51 -14.47 3.45 16.25
C PHE A 51 -13.27 3.70 15.32
N GLN A 52 -12.47 4.73 15.54
CA GLN A 52 -11.40 5.12 14.61
C GLN A 52 -10.05 5.23 15.32
N LYS A 53 -9.35 4.10 15.44
CA LYS A 53 -7.95 4.10 15.89
C LYS A 53 -7.06 4.67 14.77
N PRO A 54 -6.21 5.67 15.04
CA PRO A 54 -5.22 6.12 14.07
C PRO A 54 -4.25 4.99 13.73
N GLY A 55 -3.71 5.03 12.53
CA GLY A 55 -2.88 3.96 12.03
C GLY A 55 -1.86 4.38 10.99
N ILE A 56 -1.19 3.36 10.47
CA ILE A 56 -0.17 3.44 9.44
C ILE A 56 -0.59 2.50 8.32
N ALA A 57 -0.43 2.93 7.07
CA ALA A 57 -0.49 2.05 5.92
C ALA A 57 0.86 2.07 5.20
N PHE A 58 1.51 0.92 5.09
CA PHE A 58 2.68 0.80 4.22
C PHE A 58 2.20 0.57 2.78
N SER A 59 2.86 1.22 1.82
CA SER A 59 2.60 1.15 0.39
C SER A 59 3.95 0.92 -0.31
N PHE A 60 4.06 -0.19 -1.04
CA PHE A 60 5.27 -0.64 -1.72
C PHE A 60 5.09 -0.57 -3.24
N ASP A 61 6.00 0.12 -3.93
CA ASP A 61 5.90 0.43 -5.36
C ASP A 61 6.88 -0.41 -6.20
N ASP A 62 6.49 -0.64 -7.46
CA ASP A 62 7.15 -1.43 -8.49
C ASP A 62 7.18 -2.96 -8.26
N SER A 63 6.31 -3.71 -8.93
CA SER A 63 6.20 -5.17 -8.73
C SER A 63 7.35 -5.99 -9.27
N PHE A 64 8.25 -5.42 -10.07
CA PHE A 64 9.51 -6.10 -10.41
C PHE A 64 10.34 -6.45 -9.15
N ARG A 65 10.00 -5.85 -8.00
CA ARG A 65 10.58 -6.08 -6.67
C ARG A 65 9.85 -7.13 -5.82
N VAL A 66 8.88 -7.85 -6.40
CA VAL A 66 8.06 -8.86 -5.69
C VAL A 66 8.89 -9.87 -4.88
N ASN A 67 10.05 -10.29 -5.40
CA ASN A 67 10.94 -11.20 -4.68
C ASN A 67 11.44 -10.61 -3.36
N ASP A 68 11.74 -9.31 -3.33
CA ASP A 68 12.20 -8.63 -2.12
C ASP A 68 11.07 -8.55 -1.08
N TRP A 69 9.86 -8.20 -1.54
CA TRP A 69 8.66 -8.15 -0.71
C TRP A 69 8.33 -9.50 -0.10
N TYR A 70 8.34 -10.55 -0.92
CA TYR A 70 8.00 -11.88 -0.48
C TYR A 70 9.07 -12.43 0.49
N ARG A 71 10.35 -12.33 0.12
CA ARG A 71 11.46 -12.89 0.89
C ARG A 71 11.67 -12.20 2.23
N TYR A 72 11.55 -10.87 2.28
CA TYR A 72 11.90 -10.10 3.48
C TYR A 72 10.70 -9.47 4.18
N GLY A 73 9.56 -9.34 3.49
CA GLY A 73 8.33 -8.75 4.02
C GLY A 73 7.35 -9.77 4.59
N LYS A 74 7.16 -10.93 3.96
CA LYS A 74 6.08 -11.88 4.34
C LYS A 74 6.11 -12.26 5.83
N GLU A 75 7.25 -12.73 6.33
CA GLU A 75 7.39 -13.06 7.77
C GLU A 75 7.39 -11.82 8.68
N LEU A 76 7.98 -10.72 8.22
CA LEU A 76 8.04 -9.46 8.97
C LEU A 76 6.64 -8.89 9.22
N PHE A 77 5.75 -9.00 8.24
CA PHE A 77 4.39 -8.50 8.32
C PHE A 77 3.46 -9.48 9.02
N GLY A 78 3.70 -10.78 8.84
CA GLY A 78 2.94 -11.85 9.46
C GLY A 78 1.50 -11.92 8.97
N PHE A 79 0.88 -13.09 9.18
CA PHE A 79 -0.50 -13.33 8.76
C PHE A 79 -1.47 -12.34 9.43
N PHE A 80 -2.04 -11.42 8.65
CA PHE A 80 -2.99 -10.40 9.08
C PHE A 80 -2.54 -9.48 10.25
N ASP A 81 -1.28 -9.53 10.67
CA ASP A 81 -0.75 -8.74 11.79
C ASP A 81 -0.44 -7.31 11.34
N VAL A 82 0.51 -7.15 10.42
CA VAL A 82 0.81 -5.87 9.76
C VAL A 82 0.30 -5.93 8.33
N LYS A 83 -0.84 -5.29 8.06
CA LYS A 83 -1.38 -5.21 6.69
C LYS A 83 -0.72 -4.08 5.91
N VAL A 84 -0.41 -4.37 4.63
CA VAL A 84 0.32 -3.47 3.74
C VAL A 84 -0.29 -3.49 2.34
N THR A 85 0.13 -2.57 1.49
CA THR A 85 -0.32 -2.42 0.11
C THR A 85 0.86 -2.60 -0.84
N PHE A 86 0.76 -3.51 -1.80
CA PHE A 86 1.73 -3.71 -2.88
C PHE A 86 1.14 -3.17 -4.17
N ASN A 87 1.77 -2.16 -4.76
CA ASN A 87 1.28 -1.47 -5.95
C ASN A 87 2.01 -2.04 -7.15
N ILE A 88 1.28 -2.75 -8.02
CA ILE A 88 1.86 -3.57 -9.07
C ILE A 88 1.69 -2.94 -10.45
N ASN A 89 2.65 -3.22 -11.32
CA ASN A 89 2.59 -2.99 -12.76
C ASN A 89 2.78 -4.33 -13.49
N ALA A 90 2.66 -4.36 -14.81
CA ALA A 90 2.70 -5.63 -15.54
C ALA A 90 4.12 -6.12 -15.86
N PHE A 91 5.11 -5.22 -15.89
CA PHE A 91 6.40 -5.48 -16.51
C PHE A 91 7.62 -5.24 -15.60
N HIS A 92 8.62 -6.09 -15.78
CA HIS A 92 9.94 -5.94 -15.20
C HIS A 92 10.81 -4.99 -16.02
N HIS A 93 10.86 -3.72 -15.62
CA HIS A 93 11.52 -2.68 -16.41
C HIS A 93 13.02 -2.88 -16.63
N PHE A 94 13.68 -3.61 -15.74
CA PHE A 94 15.12 -3.88 -15.81
C PHE A 94 15.47 -5.29 -16.28
N GLU A 95 14.48 -6.11 -16.63
CA GLU A 95 14.66 -7.48 -17.15
C GLU A 95 14.04 -7.62 -18.54
N GLY A 96 14.36 -6.67 -19.42
CA GLY A 96 13.88 -6.70 -20.81
C GLY A 96 12.38 -6.46 -20.97
N GLN A 97 11.74 -5.78 -20.00
CA GLN A 97 10.31 -5.50 -20.01
C GLN A 97 9.45 -6.77 -20.09
N ARG A 98 9.94 -7.89 -19.54
CA ARG A 98 9.16 -9.13 -19.46
C ARG A 98 7.98 -8.97 -18.51
N GLU A 99 6.91 -9.73 -18.72
CA GLU A 99 5.83 -9.84 -17.74
C GLU A 99 6.26 -10.63 -16.48
N HIS A 100 5.42 -10.58 -15.46
CA HIS A 100 5.56 -11.44 -14.28
C HIS A 100 5.45 -12.93 -14.65
N SER A 101 6.34 -13.73 -14.08
CA SER A 101 6.24 -15.20 -14.18
C SER A 101 5.10 -15.73 -13.30
N GLN A 102 4.63 -16.95 -13.57
CA GLN A 102 3.61 -17.59 -12.72
C GLN A 102 4.04 -17.68 -11.24
N ALA A 103 5.33 -17.91 -10.96
CA ALA A 103 5.84 -17.95 -9.59
C ALA A 103 5.74 -16.58 -8.89
N GLU A 104 5.99 -15.49 -9.62
CA GLU A 104 5.83 -14.13 -9.10
C GLU A 104 4.36 -13.77 -8.88
N ILE A 105 3.46 -14.22 -9.76
CA ILE A 105 2.01 -14.10 -9.59
C ILE A 105 1.54 -14.87 -8.34
N ASP A 106 2.03 -16.11 -8.16
CA ASP A 106 1.72 -16.91 -6.97
C ASP A 106 2.19 -16.20 -5.69
N MET A 107 3.41 -15.64 -5.68
CA MET A 107 3.92 -14.84 -4.55
C MET A 107 3.00 -13.66 -4.21
N LEU A 108 2.53 -12.90 -5.21
CA LEU A 108 1.61 -11.78 -4.99
C LEU A 108 0.26 -12.24 -4.42
N LEU A 109 -0.27 -13.36 -4.92
CA LEU A 109 -1.54 -13.91 -4.46
C LEU A 109 -1.45 -14.54 -3.07
N GLU A 110 -0.28 -15.07 -2.70
CA GLU A 110 -0.01 -15.47 -1.32
C GLU A 110 0.09 -14.26 -0.38
N LEU A 111 0.76 -13.18 -0.77
CA LEU A 111 0.76 -11.93 -0.01
C LEU A 111 -0.66 -11.38 0.15
N GLN A 112 -1.48 -11.45 -0.89
CA GLN A 112 -2.90 -11.09 -0.83
C GLN A 112 -3.66 -11.98 0.18
N ALA A 113 -3.42 -13.30 0.15
CA ALA A 113 -4.04 -14.25 1.07
C ALA A 113 -3.61 -14.04 2.54
N ASP A 114 -2.45 -13.43 2.80
CA ASP A 114 -1.98 -13.03 4.13
C ASP A 114 -2.59 -11.70 4.63
N GLY A 115 -3.52 -11.12 3.85
CA GLY A 115 -4.29 -9.93 4.23
C GLY A 115 -3.73 -8.62 3.70
N HIS A 116 -2.81 -8.67 2.72
CA HIS A 116 -2.27 -7.50 2.07
C HIS A 116 -3.13 -7.08 0.87
N GLU A 117 -3.12 -5.79 0.54
CA GLU A 117 -3.75 -5.28 -0.67
C GLU A 117 -2.78 -5.40 -1.84
N ILE A 118 -3.28 -5.88 -2.98
CA ILE A 118 -2.61 -5.75 -4.28
C ILE A 118 -3.31 -4.62 -5.04
N ALA A 119 -2.60 -3.50 -5.20
CA ALA A 119 -3.09 -2.25 -5.75
C ALA A 119 -2.51 -1.99 -7.14
N HIS A 120 -3.06 -1.00 -7.84
CA HIS A 120 -2.72 -0.68 -9.22
C HIS A 120 -1.61 0.39 -9.28
N HIS A 121 -0.62 0.21 -10.16
CA HIS A 121 0.51 1.13 -10.34
C HIS A 121 0.81 1.48 -11.81
N GLY A 122 -0.20 1.40 -12.68
CA GLY A 122 -0.04 1.64 -14.11
C GLY A 122 0.52 0.42 -14.85
N TYR A 123 0.06 0.20 -16.08
CA TYR A 123 0.44 -0.98 -16.86
C TYR A 123 1.93 -1.00 -17.21
N THR A 124 2.44 0.05 -17.86
CA THR A 124 3.85 0.17 -18.26
C THR A 124 4.64 1.17 -17.42
N HIS A 125 4.05 1.65 -16.31
CA HIS A 125 4.66 2.61 -15.37
C HIS A 125 4.94 3.97 -16.03
N GLN A 126 3.98 4.48 -16.80
CA GLN A 126 4.12 5.81 -17.41
C GLN A 126 3.82 6.94 -16.43
N ASN A 127 4.51 8.06 -16.62
CA ASN A 127 4.18 9.32 -15.95
C ASN A 127 2.82 9.84 -16.44
N SER A 128 1.82 9.87 -15.56
CA SER A 128 0.46 10.25 -15.94
C SER A 128 0.35 11.69 -16.43
N LEU A 129 1.10 12.62 -15.83
CA LEU A 129 1.02 14.03 -16.16
C LEU A 129 1.61 14.29 -17.55
N GLU A 130 2.81 13.74 -17.80
CA GLU A 130 3.49 13.89 -19.09
C GLU A 130 2.68 13.21 -20.21
N TYR A 131 2.24 11.96 -20.01
CA TYR A 131 1.47 11.23 -21.01
C TYR A 131 0.13 11.91 -21.30
N ALA A 132 -0.62 12.33 -20.27
CA ALA A 132 -1.91 12.98 -20.47
C ALA A 132 -1.77 14.34 -21.18
N ASN A 133 -0.69 15.08 -20.92
CA ASN A 133 -0.40 16.34 -21.61
C ASN A 133 -0.06 16.13 -23.09
N GLU A 134 0.66 15.06 -23.42
CA GLU A 134 1.10 14.78 -24.79
C GLU A 134 0.00 14.10 -25.63
N HIS A 135 -0.72 13.14 -25.05
CA HIS A 135 -1.61 12.23 -25.77
C HIS A 135 -3.09 12.38 -25.41
N GLY A 136 -3.39 13.09 -24.31
CA GLY A 136 -4.72 13.25 -23.77
C GLY A 136 -5.04 12.25 -22.66
N LEU A 137 -5.84 12.71 -21.68
CA LEU A 137 -6.18 11.95 -20.47
C LEU A 137 -6.83 10.58 -20.76
N ARG A 138 -7.75 10.51 -21.73
CA ARG A 138 -8.42 9.25 -22.07
C ARG A 138 -7.45 8.22 -22.63
N LYS A 139 -6.52 8.64 -23.50
CA LYS A 139 -5.51 7.74 -24.05
C LYS A 139 -4.54 7.22 -22.99
N TRP A 140 -4.25 8.04 -21.97
CA TRP A 140 -3.48 7.57 -20.81
C TRP A 140 -4.22 6.46 -20.06
N ILE A 141 -5.54 6.62 -19.81
CA ILE A 141 -6.36 5.60 -19.14
C ILE A 141 -6.39 4.30 -19.96
N GLU A 142 -6.58 4.39 -21.28
CA GLU A 142 -6.57 3.25 -22.21
C GLU A 142 -5.22 2.54 -22.29
N ALA A 143 -4.12 3.26 -22.01
CA ALA A 143 -2.77 2.71 -22.06
C ALA A 143 -2.33 2.12 -20.72
N GLU A 144 -2.68 2.76 -19.60
CA GLU A 144 -2.10 2.46 -18.29
C GLU A 144 -3.06 1.86 -17.29
N ILE A 145 -4.36 2.20 -17.35
CA ILE A 145 -5.32 1.85 -16.30
C ILE A 145 -6.07 0.58 -16.66
N GLU A 146 -6.81 0.61 -17.78
CA GLU A 146 -7.64 -0.51 -18.23
C GLU A 146 -6.79 -1.76 -18.51
N PRO A 147 -5.65 -1.69 -19.22
CA PRO A 147 -4.89 -2.89 -19.56
C PRO A 147 -4.34 -3.63 -18.35
N LEU A 148 -3.97 -2.92 -17.28
CA LEU A 148 -3.51 -3.58 -16.06
C LEU A 148 -4.66 -4.22 -15.28
N ILE A 149 -5.85 -3.61 -15.25
CA ILE A 149 -7.05 -4.24 -14.68
C ILE A 149 -7.32 -5.56 -15.42
N ASP A 150 -7.36 -5.51 -16.75
CA ASP A 150 -7.57 -6.68 -17.59
C ASP A 150 -6.47 -7.74 -17.40
N TRP A 151 -5.22 -7.31 -17.22
CA TRP A 151 -4.10 -8.20 -16.92
C TRP A 151 -4.30 -8.89 -15.57
N MET A 152 -4.65 -8.15 -14.51
CA MET A 152 -4.88 -8.70 -13.17
C MET A 152 -6.05 -9.70 -13.15
N GLU A 153 -7.17 -9.41 -13.84
CA GLU A 153 -8.36 -10.28 -13.87
C GLU A 153 -8.11 -11.65 -14.52
N ARG A 154 -7.11 -11.71 -15.42
CA ARG A 154 -6.70 -12.94 -16.11
C ARG A 154 -5.75 -13.81 -15.29
N GLN A 155 -5.12 -13.27 -14.25
CA GLN A 155 -4.20 -14.04 -13.42
C GLN A 155 -4.94 -14.85 -12.36
N ALA A 156 -4.36 -15.99 -12.01
CA ALA A 156 -4.81 -16.81 -10.90
C ALA A 156 -3.61 -17.56 -10.30
N HIS A 157 -3.73 -17.86 -9.01
CA HIS A 157 -2.73 -18.64 -8.30
C HIS A 157 -2.71 -20.06 -8.90
N SER A 158 -1.52 -20.59 -9.17
CA SER A 158 -1.34 -21.86 -9.88
C SER A 158 -2.03 -23.04 -9.17
N ILE A 159 -1.98 -23.07 -7.83
CA ILE A 159 -2.61 -24.09 -6.98
C ILE A 159 -4.03 -23.71 -6.54
N THR A 160 -4.21 -22.62 -5.78
CA THR A 160 -5.50 -22.30 -5.14
C THR A 160 -6.56 -21.81 -6.12
N LYS A 161 -6.14 -21.39 -7.32
CA LYS A 161 -6.98 -20.73 -8.34
C LYS A 161 -7.60 -19.41 -7.89
N GLU A 162 -7.19 -18.90 -6.72
CA GLU A 162 -7.56 -17.58 -6.24
C GLU A 162 -7.07 -16.52 -7.23
N LYS A 163 -7.84 -15.45 -7.40
CA LYS A 163 -7.54 -14.37 -8.34
C LYS A 163 -7.13 -13.11 -7.60
N PHE A 164 -6.53 -12.17 -8.31
CA PHE A 164 -6.36 -10.83 -7.78
C PHE A 164 -7.72 -10.22 -7.46
N LYS A 165 -7.80 -9.49 -6.34
CA LYS A 165 -8.97 -8.68 -6.03
C LYS A 165 -8.92 -7.39 -6.81
N ARG A 166 -10.12 -6.87 -7.07
CA ARG A 166 -10.27 -5.61 -7.76
C ARG A 166 -9.50 -4.53 -6.99
N PRO A 167 -8.52 -3.84 -7.60
CA PRO A 167 -7.73 -2.84 -6.91
C PRO A 167 -8.62 -1.70 -6.43
N VAL A 168 -8.60 -1.41 -5.14
CA VAL A 168 -9.33 -0.28 -4.54
C VAL A 168 -8.53 1.01 -4.66
N SER A 169 -7.21 0.90 -4.59
CA SER A 169 -6.29 2.03 -4.63
C SER A 169 -5.42 2.03 -5.88
N PHE A 170 -5.03 3.25 -6.29
CA PHE A 170 -4.08 3.48 -7.35
C PHE A 170 -2.92 4.35 -6.87
N ALA A 171 -1.72 3.93 -7.20
CA ALA A 171 -0.47 4.58 -6.94
C ALA A 171 0.04 5.27 -8.20
N TYR A 172 0.22 6.60 -8.19
CA TYR A 172 0.81 7.27 -9.36
C TYR A 172 2.29 6.92 -9.51
N PRO A 173 2.73 6.39 -10.67
CA PRO A 173 4.14 6.30 -11.03
C PRO A 173 4.82 7.66 -10.87
N TYR A 174 6.05 7.65 -10.35
CA TYR A 174 6.83 8.85 -10.07
C TYR A 174 6.18 9.83 -9.09
N THR A 175 5.09 9.45 -8.43
CA THR A 175 4.27 10.32 -7.56
C THR A 175 3.66 11.54 -8.26
N LEU A 176 3.66 11.57 -9.60
CA LEU A 176 3.19 12.71 -10.38
C LEU A 176 1.74 12.52 -10.79
N TYR A 177 0.92 13.54 -10.54
CA TYR A 177 -0.51 13.52 -10.78
C TYR A 177 -1.02 14.94 -11.09
N SER A 178 -2.32 15.04 -11.39
CA SER A 178 -3.05 16.31 -11.50
C SER A 178 -4.46 16.18 -10.94
N GLU A 179 -5.14 17.30 -10.72
CA GLU A 179 -6.58 17.27 -10.39
C GLU A 179 -7.40 16.56 -11.47
N ALA A 180 -7.03 16.73 -12.74
CA ALA A 180 -7.73 16.10 -13.86
C ALA A 180 -7.58 14.57 -13.86
N THR A 181 -6.36 14.06 -13.58
CA THR A 181 -6.15 12.61 -13.46
C THR A 181 -6.89 12.05 -12.25
N ASN A 182 -6.90 12.75 -11.11
CA ASN A 182 -7.66 12.34 -9.93
C ASN A 182 -9.16 12.25 -10.22
N ALA A 183 -9.72 13.28 -10.85
CA ALA A 183 -11.15 13.34 -11.19
C ALA A 183 -11.58 12.27 -12.19
N ALA A 184 -10.68 11.81 -13.06
CA ALA A 184 -10.98 10.74 -14.02
C ALA A 184 -10.83 9.33 -13.42
N LEU A 185 -10.01 9.16 -12.38
CA LEU A 185 -9.76 7.85 -11.77
C LEU A 185 -10.71 7.50 -10.63
N VAL A 186 -10.99 8.45 -9.73
CA VAL A 186 -11.67 8.18 -8.45
C VAL A 186 -13.15 7.77 -8.58
N PRO A 187 -13.97 8.33 -9.48
CA PRO A 187 -15.36 7.86 -9.60
C PRO A 187 -15.44 6.48 -10.27
N ASP A 188 -14.57 6.24 -11.26
CA ASP A 188 -14.78 5.18 -12.23
C ASP A 188 -13.88 3.96 -12.01
N TYR A 189 -12.70 4.12 -11.42
CA TYR A 189 -11.72 3.03 -11.32
C TYR A 189 -11.35 2.69 -9.88
N PHE A 190 -11.05 3.68 -9.04
CA PHE A 190 -10.46 3.46 -7.71
C PHE A 190 -11.17 4.29 -6.64
N ASN A 191 -11.29 3.80 -5.40
CA ASN A 191 -11.84 4.63 -4.33
C ASN A 191 -10.86 5.73 -3.86
N VAL A 192 -9.56 5.46 -4.00
CA VAL A 192 -8.48 6.32 -3.53
C VAL A 192 -7.29 6.29 -4.49
N VAL A 193 -6.66 7.44 -4.69
CA VAL A 193 -5.43 7.59 -5.49
C VAL A 193 -4.33 8.21 -4.65
N ARG A 194 -3.10 7.76 -4.81
CA ARG A 194 -1.99 8.11 -3.92
C ARG A 194 -0.80 8.67 -4.67
N GLY A 195 -0.34 9.84 -4.22
CA GLY A 195 0.89 10.49 -4.69
C GLY A 195 1.92 10.65 -3.58
N GLY A 196 2.88 11.53 -3.81
CA GLY A 196 3.95 11.85 -2.87
C GLY A 196 3.47 12.82 -1.79
N PHE A 197 4.35 13.13 -0.84
CA PHE A 197 4.02 14.13 0.18
C PHE A 197 3.97 15.53 -0.45
N ASP A 198 2.89 16.26 -0.18
CA ASP A 198 2.63 17.60 -0.71
C ASP A 198 1.76 18.42 0.27
N HIS A 199 1.10 19.47 -0.23
CA HIS A 199 0.30 20.40 0.58
C HIS A 199 -1.08 19.85 1.00
N TYR A 200 -1.46 18.62 0.65
CA TYR A 200 -2.72 18.05 1.08
C TYR A 200 -2.67 17.52 2.52
N SER A 201 -3.82 17.56 3.19
CA SER A 201 -3.98 16.99 4.53
C SER A 201 -3.76 15.48 4.51
N LEU A 202 -3.11 14.97 5.55
CA LEU A 202 -2.90 13.53 5.71
C LEU A 202 -4.24 12.83 5.99
N PRO A 203 -4.39 11.56 5.55
CA PRO A 203 -5.70 10.92 5.45
C PRO A 203 -6.35 10.64 6.81
N GLN A 204 -7.66 10.92 6.89
CA GLN A 204 -8.54 10.33 7.89
C GLN A 204 -9.09 8.99 7.38
N ARG A 205 -9.79 8.23 8.23
CA ARG A 205 -10.40 6.94 7.84
C ARG A 205 -11.68 7.17 7.02
N GLY A 206 -11.88 6.36 5.98
CA GLY A 206 -12.97 6.52 5.01
C GLY A 206 -12.67 7.60 3.97
N VAL A 207 -11.38 7.82 3.66
CA VAL A 207 -10.96 8.80 2.65
C VAL A 207 -11.29 8.31 1.25
N THR A 208 -11.83 9.19 0.43
CA THR A 208 -11.97 9.01 -1.02
C THR A 208 -11.25 10.14 -1.73
N GLY A 209 -10.72 9.88 -2.92
CA GLY A 209 -9.94 10.87 -3.67
C GLY A 209 -8.44 10.74 -3.46
N TYR A 210 -7.74 11.87 -3.46
CA TYR A 210 -6.29 11.92 -3.35
C TYR A 210 -5.81 11.79 -1.90
N VAL A 211 -4.73 11.02 -1.69
CA VAL A 211 -4.01 10.93 -0.43
C VAL A 211 -2.50 11.09 -0.62
N PRO A 212 -1.83 11.93 0.20
CA PRO A 212 -0.37 12.04 0.17
C PRO A 212 0.29 10.90 0.94
N SER A 213 1.52 10.55 0.56
CA SER A 213 2.34 9.54 1.24
C SER A 213 3.72 10.07 1.61
N ILE A 214 4.29 9.52 2.69
CA ILE A 214 5.61 9.87 3.20
C ILE A 214 6.59 8.80 2.72
N CYS A 215 7.58 9.19 1.92
CA CYS A 215 8.62 8.29 1.44
C CYS A 215 9.68 8.05 2.52
N ILE A 216 10.07 6.79 2.71
CA ILE A 216 11.11 6.40 3.69
C ILE A 216 12.28 5.63 3.08
N ASP A 217 12.38 5.59 1.76
CA ASP A 217 13.51 4.94 1.10
C ASP A 217 14.85 5.61 1.44
N GLN A 218 15.94 4.85 1.31
CA GLN A 218 17.31 5.34 1.51
C GLN A 218 17.59 6.62 0.70
N LYS A 219 16.97 6.77 -0.48
CA LYS A 219 17.06 7.98 -1.31
C LYS A 219 16.63 9.27 -0.57
N GLU A 220 15.58 9.19 0.24
CA GLU A 220 14.99 10.35 0.93
C GLU A 220 15.61 10.62 2.30
N LEU A 221 16.66 9.87 2.67
CA LEU A 221 17.46 10.07 3.89
C LEU A 221 16.58 10.07 5.14
N PHE A 222 15.82 8.99 5.27
CA PHE A 222 14.93 8.72 6.41
C PHE A 222 15.57 9.04 7.76
N ASP A 223 14.90 9.86 8.56
CA ASP A 223 15.29 10.18 9.93
C ASP A 223 14.22 9.69 10.90
N PHE A 224 14.57 8.62 11.61
CA PHE A 224 13.67 7.95 12.55
C PHE A 224 13.22 8.87 13.70
N SER A 225 13.99 9.91 14.05
CA SER A 225 13.61 10.85 15.11
C SER A 225 12.43 11.74 14.69
N TYR A 226 12.45 12.26 13.46
CA TYR A 226 11.34 13.00 12.88
C TYR A 226 10.14 12.10 12.64
N PHE A 227 10.37 10.88 12.19
CA PHE A 227 9.29 9.92 12.01
C PHE A 227 8.56 9.60 13.32
N LYS A 228 9.28 9.38 14.43
CA LYS A 228 8.68 9.22 15.76
C LYS A 228 7.84 10.44 16.16
N GLN A 229 8.29 11.65 15.81
CA GLN A 229 7.52 12.86 16.06
C GLN A 229 6.22 12.89 15.23
N ALA A 230 6.30 12.48 13.96
CA ALA A 230 5.15 12.38 13.07
C ALA A 230 4.10 11.40 13.61
N LEU A 231 4.53 10.21 14.04
CA LEU A 231 3.65 9.21 14.67
C LEU A 231 2.90 9.76 15.89
N LYS A 232 3.61 10.47 16.78
CA LYS A 232 3.00 11.08 17.97
C LYS A 232 1.98 12.15 17.61
N LEU A 233 2.25 12.96 16.60
CA LEU A 233 1.33 13.99 16.12
C LEU A 233 0.09 13.38 15.47
N ALA A 234 0.28 12.36 14.62
CA ALA A 234 -0.80 11.64 13.96
C ALA A 234 -1.71 10.94 15.00
N ARG A 235 -1.12 10.25 15.98
CA ARG A 235 -1.83 9.63 17.10
C ARG A 235 -2.67 10.63 17.90
N LYS A 236 -2.16 11.85 18.09
CA LYS A 236 -2.84 12.92 18.83
C LYS A 236 -4.09 13.43 18.11
N SER A 237 -4.07 13.53 16.78
CA SER A 237 -5.23 13.99 16.00
C SER A 237 -6.14 12.88 15.48
N GLY A 238 -5.73 11.61 15.57
CA GLY A 238 -6.47 10.54 14.89
C GLY A 238 -6.18 10.45 13.39
N THR A 239 -5.12 11.11 12.92
CA THR A 239 -4.68 11.09 11.51
C THR A 239 -3.94 9.79 11.20
N ASN A 240 -4.05 9.29 9.97
CA ASN A 240 -3.30 8.14 9.49
C ASN A 240 -2.10 8.57 8.65
N LEU A 241 -1.06 7.76 8.64
CA LEU A 241 0.12 7.98 7.80
C LEU A 241 0.21 6.90 6.73
N ILE A 242 0.34 7.29 5.46
CA ILE A 242 0.70 6.37 4.38
C ILE A 242 2.20 6.47 4.16
N ILE A 243 2.90 5.34 4.24
CA ILE A 243 4.35 5.22 4.18
C ILE A 243 4.74 4.53 2.89
N MET A 244 5.30 5.31 1.96
CA MET A 244 5.73 4.83 0.66
C MET A 244 7.18 4.29 0.74
N CYS A 245 7.36 3.10 0.19
CA CYS A 245 8.65 2.42 0.01
C CYS A 245 8.66 1.74 -1.35
N HIS A 246 9.81 1.22 -1.79
CA HIS A 246 9.84 0.33 -2.96
C HIS A 246 10.39 -1.05 -2.57
N SER A 247 11.71 -1.25 -2.47
CA SER A 247 12.28 -2.56 -2.11
C SER A 247 12.38 -2.76 -0.60
N ILE A 248 12.24 -4.01 -0.15
CA ILE A 248 12.57 -4.42 1.22
C ILE A 248 13.87 -5.22 1.16
N LEU A 249 15.01 -4.56 1.44
CA LEU A 249 16.33 -5.17 1.29
C LEU A 249 17.23 -4.91 2.50
N PRO A 250 17.90 -5.93 3.05
CA PRO A 250 18.94 -5.72 4.05
C PRO A 250 20.03 -4.77 3.53
N ASP A 251 20.65 -4.00 4.44
CA ASP A 251 21.63 -2.97 4.06
C ASP A 251 22.88 -3.57 3.41
N GLU A 252 23.19 -4.82 3.76
CA GLU A 252 24.30 -5.61 3.23
C GLU A 252 24.08 -6.09 1.79
N VAL A 253 22.82 -6.12 1.29
CA VAL A 253 22.55 -6.52 -0.09
C VAL A 253 23.04 -5.42 -1.02
N ASN A 254 23.96 -5.78 -1.93
CA ASN A 254 24.45 -4.87 -2.95
C ASN A 254 23.52 -4.92 -4.17
N TRP A 255 22.92 -3.78 -4.50
CA TRP A 255 21.99 -3.69 -5.63
C TRP A 255 22.62 -4.07 -6.97
N ASN A 256 23.93 -3.93 -7.12
CA ASN A 256 24.62 -4.31 -8.36
C ASN A 256 24.63 -5.83 -8.59
N ASP A 257 24.41 -6.63 -7.54
CA ASP A 257 24.43 -8.09 -7.63
C ASP A 257 23.20 -8.65 -8.37
N PHE A 258 22.16 -7.85 -8.56
CA PHE A 258 20.98 -8.18 -9.38
C PHE A 258 21.29 -8.21 -10.88
N GLY A 259 22.42 -7.64 -11.33
CA GLY A 259 22.86 -7.73 -12.72
C GLY A 259 22.07 -6.89 -13.73
N TRP A 260 21.20 -5.99 -13.27
CA TRP A 260 20.31 -5.14 -14.08
C TRP A 260 20.98 -3.96 -14.80
N GLY A 261 22.31 -3.94 -14.86
CA GLY A 261 23.07 -2.90 -15.54
C GLY A 261 23.08 -1.55 -14.84
N LYS A 262 23.69 -0.55 -15.49
CA LYS A 262 23.95 0.78 -14.90
C LYS A 262 22.68 1.61 -14.66
N GLU A 263 21.64 1.37 -15.45
CA GLU A 263 20.37 2.10 -15.38
C GLU A 263 19.61 1.80 -14.08
N ALA A 264 19.82 0.61 -13.50
CA ALA A 264 19.18 0.21 -12.25
C ALA A 264 19.84 0.81 -10.98
N VAL A 265 21.01 1.44 -11.07
CA VAL A 265 21.77 1.91 -9.88
C VAL A 265 21.03 3.00 -9.09
N GLU A 266 20.37 3.95 -9.75
CA GLU A 266 19.55 4.96 -9.08
C GLU A 266 18.23 4.37 -8.52
N PRO A 267 17.48 3.56 -9.30
CA PRO A 267 16.35 2.77 -8.81
C PRO A 267 16.67 1.91 -7.57
N GLY A 268 17.91 1.44 -7.43
CA GLY A 268 18.36 0.67 -6.27
C GLY A 268 18.44 1.44 -4.95
N LYS A 269 18.37 2.77 -4.98
CA LYS A 269 18.29 3.60 -3.77
C LYS A 269 16.87 3.72 -3.22
N TYR A 270 15.87 3.28 -4.00
CA TYR A 270 14.49 3.15 -3.59
C TYR A 270 14.30 1.82 -2.87
N ARG A 271 14.78 1.81 -1.62
CA ARG A 271 14.72 0.65 -0.75
C ARG A 271 14.72 1.07 0.71
N THR A 272 14.15 0.23 1.54
CA THR A 272 14.23 0.31 2.99
C THR A 272 14.66 -1.04 3.57
N ALA A 273 15.32 -1.01 4.73
CA ALA A 273 15.81 -2.21 5.38
C ALA A 273 14.71 -2.87 6.24
N PRO A 274 14.64 -4.22 6.32
CA PRO A 274 13.71 -4.92 7.21
C PRO A 274 13.80 -4.43 8.66
N LYS A 275 15.01 -4.15 9.16
CA LYS A 275 15.23 -3.62 10.51
C LYS A 275 14.59 -2.24 10.73
N THR A 276 14.54 -1.41 9.70
CA THR A 276 13.90 -0.08 9.74
C THR A 276 12.40 -0.22 9.80
N LEU A 277 11.81 -1.08 8.96
CA LEU A 277 10.39 -1.40 9.00
C LEU A 277 9.99 -1.99 10.36
N GLN A 278 10.77 -2.93 10.90
CA GLN A 278 10.53 -3.49 12.23
C GLN A 278 10.58 -2.42 13.33
N ALA A 279 11.51 -1.46 13.25
CA ALA A 279 11.60 -0.36 14.19
C ALA A 279 10.35 0.55 14.12
N ILE A 280 9.85 0.82 12.91
CA ILE A 280 8.59 1.56 12.70
C ILE A 280 7.41 0.80 13.30
N ILE A 281 7.27 -0.49 12.98
CA ILE A 281 6.21 -1.35 13.49
C ILE A 281 6.21 -1.35 15.03
N ASN A 282 7.38 -1.50 15.64
CA ASN A 282 7.53 -1.51 17.09
C ASN A 282 7.13 -0.16 17.72
N GLU A 283 7.47 0.96 17.09
CA GLU A 283 7.07 2.27 17.60
C GLU A 283 5.56 2.53 17.44
N ALA A 284 4.99 2.15 16.30
CA ALA A 284 3.55 2.26 16.06
C ALA A 284 2.74 1.46 17.10
N ARG A 285 3.20 0.24 17.41
CA ARG A 285 2.60 -0.60 18.46
C ARG A 285 2.64 0.04 19.85
N LYS A 286 3.75 0.70 20.22
CA LYS A 286 3.82 1.46 21.49
C LYS A 286 2.80 2.59 21.58
N LEU A 287 2.32 3.09 20.43
CA LEU A 287 1.33 4.15 20.33
C LEU A 287 -0.10 3.64 20.15
N ASP A 288 -0.33 2.32 20.24
CA ASP A 288 -1.62 1.66 19.96
C ASP A 288 -2.18 2.05 18.57
N MET A 289 -1.29 2.16 17.58
CA MET A 289 -1.67 2.42 16.20
C MET A 289 -1.97 1.12 15.46
N VAL A 290 -2.92 1.19 14.53
CA VAL A 290 -3.34 0.05 13.69
C VAL A 290 -2.57 0.04 12.38
N PHE A 291 -2.35 -1.14 11.79
CA PHE A 291 -1.80 -1.29 10.45
C PHE A 291 -2.92 -1.55 9.44
N TYR A 292 -3.03 -0.67 8.46
CA TYR A 292 -4.07 -0.67 7.45
C TYR A 292 -3.49 -0.95 6.07
N THR A 293 -4.26 -1.59 5.19
CA THR A 293 -4.05 -1.40 3.74
C THR A 293 -4.55 0.00 3.32
N THR A 294 -4.21 0.43 2.10
CA THR A 294 -4.73 1.69 1.56
C THR A 294 -6.24 1.60 1.32
N ALA A 295 -6.76 0.44 0.90
CA ALA A 295 -8.20 0.14 0.82
C ALA A 295 -8.92 0.32 2.17
N GLU A 296 -8.33 -0.17 3.26
CA GLU A 296 -8.92 -0.07 4.60
C GLU A 296 -8.94 1.37 5.13
N LEU A 297 -7.88 2.14 4.83
CA LEU A 297 -7.89 3.59 5.07
C LEU A 297 -9.00 4.27 4.28
N ALA A 298 -9.26 3.82 3.05
CA ALA A 298 -10.36 4.29 2.22
C ALA A 298 -11.73 3.80 2.70
N GLY A 299 -11.78 2.97 3.75
CA GLY A 299 -13.02 2.45 4.34
C GLY A 299 -13.64 1.29 3.57
N ILE A 300 -12.89 0.66 2.66
CA ILE A 300 -13.37 -0.42 1.79
C ILE A 300 -12.87 -1.77 2.32
N ALA A 301 -13.79 -2.74 2.39
CA ALA A 301 -13.50 -4.11 2.77
C ALA A 301 -13.03 -4.91 1.54
N THR A 302 -12.06 -5.80 1.75
CA THR A 302 -11.61 -6.78 0.74
C THR A 302 -11.90 -8.19 1.25
N PHE A 303 -12.52 -9.03 0.41
CA PHE A 303 -12.81 -10.43 0.72
C PHE A 303 -12.00 -11.32 -0.21
N ILE A 304 -11.23 -12.25 0.35
CA ILE A 304 -10.39 -13.14 -0.47
C ILE A 304 -11.23 -14.25 -1.10
N ASP A 305 -12.20 -14.81 -0.39
CA ASP A 305 -13.06 -15.84 -0.97
C ASP A 305 -14.21 -15.21 -1.77
N CYS A 306 -14.34 -15.58 -3.06
CA CYS A 306 -15.39 -15.03 -3.92
C CYS A 306 -16.80 -15.47 -3.50
N ASN A 307 -16.97 -16.68 -2.97
CA ASN A 307 -18.27 -17.14 -2.48
C ASN A 307 -18.66 -16.38 -1.22
N PHE A 308 -17.69 -16.01 -0.38
CA PHE A 308 -17.94 -15.17 0.78
C PHE A 308 -18.39 -13.77 0.35
N GLU A 309 -17.67 -13.13 -0.58
CA GLU A 309 -18.09 -11.81 -1.10
C GLU A 309 -19.47 -11.85 -1.76
N ASP A 310 -19.73 -12.85 -2.61
CA ASP A 310 -21.01 -13.01 -3.32
C ASP A 310 -22.18 -13.19 -2.36
N PHE A 311 -22.00 -14.01 -1.32
CA PHE A 311 -23.00 -14.19 -0.27
C PHE A 311 -23.31 -12.87 0.44
N LEU A 312 -22.28 -12.10 0.81
CA LEU A 312 -22.48 -10.81 1.46
C LEU A 312 -23.25 -9.84 0.57
N ARG A 313 -22.92 -9.77 -0.72
CA ARG A 313 -23.59 -8.89 -1.68
C ARG A 313 -25.06 -9.25 -1.87
N ARG A 314 -25.38 -10.54 -2.00
CA ARG A 314 -26.72 -11.01 -2.34
C ARG A 314 -27.66 -11.12 -1.15
N GLU A 315 -27.16 -11.66 -0.04
CA GLU A 315 -28.02 -12.09 1.08
C GLU A 315 -27.95 -11.13 2.27
N VAL A 316 -26.77 -10.56 2.55
CA VAL A 316 -26.56 -9.72 3.75
C VAL A 316 -26.78 -8.25 3.44
N LEU A 317 -26.03 -7.69 2.49
CA LEU A 317 -25.99 -6.27 2.17
C LEU A 317 -26.98 -5.88 1.08
N LYS A 318 -27.35 -6.83 0.20
CA LYS A 318 -28.28 -6.62 -0.93
C LYS A 318 -27.87 -5.42 -1.80
N THR A 319 -26.59 -5.36 -2.14
CA THR A 319 -25.99 -4.24 -2.90
C THR A 319 -25.33 -4.71 -4.20
N THR A 320 -25.32 -3.80 -5.18
CA THR A 320 -24.57 -3.93 -6.44
C THR A 320 -23.41 -2.93 -6.54
N ASP A 321 -23.14 -2.21 -5.44
CA ASP A 321 -22.09 -1.19 -5.40
C ASP A 321 -20.73 -1.81 -5.69
N LYS A 322 -19.87 -1.03 -6.35
CA LYS A 322 -18.51 -1.45 -6.71
C LYS A 322 -17.72 -1.92 -5.48
N TRP A 323 -17.87 -1.21 -4.37
CA TRP A 323 -17.13 -1.43 -3.13
C TRP A 323 -18.08 -1.78 -1.98
N ILE A 324 -17.64 -2.68 -1.10
CA ILE A 324 -18.32 -2.94 0.18
C ILE A 324 -17.67 -2.02 1.22
N ASN A 325 -18.44 -1.11 1.82
CA ASN A 325 -17.90 -0.25 2.87
C ASN A 325 -17.79 -1.04 4.17
N ILE A 326 -16.67 -0.88 4.88
CA ILE A 326 -16.44 -1.51 6.19
C ILE A 326 -17.56 -1.12 7.18
N ARG A 327 -18.08 0.11 7.09
CA ARG A 327 -19.16 0.60 7.96
C ARG A 327 -20.45 -0.21 7.82
N ASP A 328 -20.74 -0.73 6.65
CA ASP A 328 -21.98 -1.51 6.41
C ASP A 328 -21.91 -2.85 7.18
N LEU A 329 -20.71 -3.40 7.31
CA LEU A 329 -20.41 -4.65 8.02
C LEU A 329 -20.49 -4.49 9.55
N GLU A 330 -20.31 -3.28 10.07
CA GLU A 330 -20.40 -3.00 11.51
C GLU A 330 -21.82 -3.24 12.07
N SER A 331 -22.84 -3.22 11.22
CA SER A 331 -24.23 -3.46 11.63
C SER A 331 -24.59 -4.94 11.82
N VAL A 332 -23.78 -5.84 11.27
CA VAL A 332 -24.07 -7.27 11.20
C VAL A 332 -23.70 -7.95 12.53
N LYS A 333 -24.68 -8.67 13.10
CA LYS A 333 -24.54 -9.39 14.39
C LYS A 333 -24.54 -10.91 14.27
N GLU A 334 -25.14 -11.43 13.21
CA GLU A 334 -25.25 -12.86 12.98
C GLU A 334 -24.93 -13.15 11.52
N LEU A 335 -24.12 -14.17 11.29
CA LEU A 335 -23.71 -14.59 9.96
C LEU A 335 -23.80 -16.11 9.85
N ASP A 336 -24.50 -16.58 8.82
CA ASP A 336 -24.62 -18.00 8.50
C ASP A 336 -23.84 -18.28 7.24
N LEU A 337 -22.67 -18.91 7.39
CA LEU A 337 -21.79 -19.26 6.29
C LEU A 337 -21.89 -20.73 5.89
N ARG A 338 -22.91 -21.48 6.36
CA ARG A 338 -23.06 -22.92 6.09
C ARG A 338 -23.33 -23.21 4.60
N ASN A 339 -22.67 -24.24 4.08
CA ASN A 339 -22.87 -24.76 2.71
C ASN A 339 -22.59 -23.73 1.60
N LEU A 340 -21.65 -22.81 1.81
CA LEU A 340 -21.29 -21.77 0.83
C LEU A 340 -19.99 -22.06 0.06
N HIS A 341 -19.35 -23.21 0.33
CA HIS A 341 -18.05 -23.57 -0.25
C HIS A 341 -16.97 -22.49 -0.03
N ILE A 342 -17.04 -21.80 1.11
CA ILE A 342 -16.02 -20.84 1.54
C ILE A 342 -14.80 -21.63 2.03
N THR A 343 -13.61 -21.19 1.62
CA THR A 343 -12.31 -21.78 1.97
C THR A 343 -11.40 -20.79 2.67
N ASN A 344 -11.66 -19.48 2.55
CA ASN A 344 -10.89 -18.41 3.18
C ASN A 344 -11.82 -17.41 3.91
N LEU A 345 -11.54 -17.15 5.18
CA LEU A 345 -12.33 -16.24 6.04
C LEU A 345 -11.83 -14.78 6.01
N ALA A 346 -10.81 -14.44 5.22
CA ALA A 346 -10.33 -13.07 5.08
C ALA A 346 -11.46 -12.09 4.77
N GLY A 347 -11.54 -11.02 5.56
CA GLY A 347 -12.63 -10.05 5.55
C GLY A 347 -13.63 -10.25 6.69
N ILE A 348 -13.61 -11.40 7.39
CA ILE A 348 -14.44 -11.61 8.58
C ILE A 348 -14.07 -10.63 9.70
N GLU A 349 -12.82 -10.17 9.79
CA GLU A 349 -12.39 -9.26 10.85
C GLU A 349 -13.07 -7.88 10.79
N TYR A 350 -13.72 -7.53 9.68
CA TYR A 350 -14.47 -6.28 9.54
C TYR A 350 -15.79 -6.31 10.32
N PHE A 351 -16.29 -7.48 10.70
CA PHE A 351 -17.56 -7.65 11.41
C PHE A 351 -17.37 -7.44 12.92
N ILE A 352 -16.92 -6.25 13.33
CA ILE A 352 -16.55 -5.95 14.72
C ILE A 352 -17.67 -6.14 15.75
N ASN A 353 -18.93 -6.20 15.29
CA ASN A 353 -20.11 -6.41 16.12
C ASN A 353 -20.75 -7.80 15.94
N LEU A 354 -20.08 -8.74 15.25
CA LEU A 354 -20.57 -10.10 15.07
C LEU A 354 -20.60 -10.84 16.41
N GLU A 355 -21.78 -11.37 16.76
CA GLU A 355 -22.04 -12.10 18.00
C GLU A 355 -22.18 -13.61 17.75
N LYS A 356 -22.72 -14.01 16.58
CA LYS A 356 -22.95 -15.41 16.20
C LYS A 356 -22.45 -15.69 14.79
N LEU A 357 -21.70 -16.78 14.64
CA LEU A 357 -21.21 -17.26 13.36
C LEU A 357 -21.56 -18.75 13.22
N SER A 358 -22.20 -19.13 12.12
CA SER A 358 -22.37 -20.55 11.79
C SER A 358 -21.40 -20.93 10.67
N LEU A 359 -20.54 -21.91 10.93
CA LEU A 359 -19.59 -22.46 9.98
C LEU A 359 -20.02 -23.90 9.68
N GLY A 360 -20.36 -24.18 8.42
CA GLY A 360 -20.70 -25.55 7.99
C GLY A 360 -19.47 -26.46 7.90
N ASP A 361 -19.68 -27.71 7.52
CA ASP A 361 -18.60 -28.63 7.10
C ASP A 361 -17.89 -28.06 5.86
N HIS A 362 -16.89 -27.21 6.08
CA HIS A 362 -16.09 -26.58 5.05
C HIS A 362 -14.63 -27.06 5.10
N ALA A 363 -13.92 -26.84 4.00
CA ALA A 363 -12.47 -26.93 3.94
C ALA A 363 -11.76 -25.70 4.56
N ILE A 364 -12.40 -25.00 5.52
CA ILE A 364 -11.79 -23.88 6.24
C ILE A 364 -10.85 -24.47 7.29
N ASN A 365 -9.57 -24.57 6.94
CA ASN A 365 -8.56 -25.12 7.82
C ASN A 365 -7.94 -24.05 8.76
N ASP A 366 -8.16 -22.77 8.46
CA ASP A 366 -7.61 -21.65 9.22
C ASP A 366 -8.70 -20.77 9.84
N LEU A 367 -8.81 -20.84 11.16
CA LEU A 367 -9.78 -20.09 11.96
C LEU A 367 -9.12 -18.94 12.75
N ARG A 368 -7.83 -18.64 12.52
CA ARG A 368 -7.10 -17.62 13.30
C ARG A 368 -7.76 -16.24 13.26
N LEU A 369 -8.44 -15.90 12.15
CA LEU A 369 -9.13 -14.63 11.98
C LEU A 369 -10.32 -14.45 12.93
N LEU A 370 -10.92 -15.54 13.43
CA LEU A 370 -12.03 -15.45 14.39
C LEU A 370 -11.59 -14.80 15.71
N ASN A 371 -10.31 -14.91 16.07
CA ASN A 371 -9.76 -14.26 17.26
C ASN A 371 -9.74 -12.72 17.16
N ARG A 372 -9.99 -12.15 15.98
CA ARG A 372 -10.06 -10.70 15.76
C ARG A 372 -11.46 -10.13 15.97
N LEU A 373 -12.45 -10.97 16.26
CA LEU A 373 -13.85 -10.57 16.46
C LEU A 373 -14.12 -10.35 17.96
N PRO A 374 -14.21 -9.09 18.43
CA PRO A 374 -14.26 -8.82 19.87
C PRO A 374 -15.59 -9.20 20.53
N LYS A 375 -16.65 -9.44 19.75
CA LYS A 375 -18.00 -9.77 20.26
C LYS A 375 -18.45 -11.19 19.93
N LEU A 376 -17.65 -11.98 19.22
CA LEU A 376 -18.07 -13.31 18.79
C LEU A 376 -18.16 -14.22 20.01
N ALA A 377 -19.37 -14.72 20.29
CA ALA A 377 -19.66 -15.54 21.46
C ALA A 377 -20.12 -16.95 21.10
N ILE A 378 -20.70 -17.14 19.92
CA ILE A 378 -21.29 -18.41 19.49
C ILE A 378 -20.74 -18.79 18.12
N ILE A 379 -20.14 -19.98 18.05
CA ILE A 379 -19.74 -20.64 16.81
C ILE A 379 -20.55 -21.93 16.71
N LYS A 380 -21.29 -22.11 15.62
CA LYS A 380 -22.15 -23.28 15.37
C LYS A 380 -21.75 -24.04 14.13
#